data_AF-A0A3B0W4J3-F1
#
_entry.id   AF-A0A3B0W4J3-F1
#
_cell.length_a   1.000
_cell.length_b   1.000
_cell.length_c   1.000
_cell.angle_alpha   90.00
_cell.angle_beta   90.00
_cell.angle_gamma   90.00
#
_symmetry.space_group_name_H-M   'P 1'
#
loop_
_entity.id
_entity.type
_entity.pdbx_description
1 polymer ?
#
loop_
_entity_poly.entity_id
_entity_poly.type
_entity_poly.pdbx_seq_one_letter_code
_entity_poly.pdbx_strand_id
1 'polypeptide(L)'
;MKTYRQLFFILISFSVTSQAVAINKPHNNAILKSEQKIIKIHNAIRSASLRIQLGDNLYGFIESKNCSFCKTIKITVTPNTKAYRNNISVPLKQAKKRSGQFATIIYNLKTNNVSAIHW
;
A
#
# COMPACT_ATOMS: atom_id res chain seq x y z
N MET A 1 39.42 -10.93 63.89
CA MET A 1 38.55 -10.17 64.82
C MET A 1 38.16 -8.87 64.12
N LYS A 2 36.84 -8.63 63.95
CA LYS A 2 36.21 -7.41 63.39
C LYS A 2 36.40 -7.20 61.87
N THR A 3 35.40 -6.84 61.06
CA THR A 3 33.97 -6.58 61.26
C THR A 3 33.28 -6.49 59.90
N TYR A 4 32.08 -7.05 59.85
CA TYR A 4 31.00 -6.75 58.90
C TYR A 4 30.87 -5.24 58.62
N ARG A 5 30.75 -4.86 57.35
CA ARG A 5 30.12 -3.60 56.93
C ARG A 5 29.03 -3.91 55.92
N GLN A 6 27.88 -4.35 56.44
CA GLN A 6 26.59 -4.09 55.82
C GLN A 6 26.32 -2.59 55.91
N LEU A 7 25.95 -1.96 54.79
CA LEU A 7 25.13 -0.75 54.76
C LEU A 7 24.42 -0.74 53.40
N PHE A 8 23.32 -1.51 53.33
CA PHE A 8 22.31 -1.40 52.29
C PHE A 8 21.48 -0.14 52.63
N PHE A 9 21.69 0.94 51.88
CA PHE A 9 20.84 2.13 51.99
C PHE A 9 19.53 1.89 51.23
N ILE A 10 18.43 1.93 51.97
CA ILE A 10 17.05 1.96 51.50
C ILE A 10 16.64 3.44 51.33
N LEU A 11 15.60 3.71 50.52
CA LEU A 11 14.71 4.90 50.49
C LEU A 11 15.17 6.04 49.54
N ILE A 12 14.35 6.67 48.70
CA ILE A 12 12.89 6.86 48.62
C ILE A 12 12.46 6.86 47.14
N SER A 13 11.41 6.09 46.82
CA SER A 13 10.61 6.21 45.61
C SER A 13 9.68 7.43 45.69
N PHE A 14 9.99 8.52 44.98
CA PHE A 14 9.06 9.62 44.73
C PHE A 14 8.21 9.30 43.49
N SER A 15 7.08 8.64 43.69
CA SER A 15 6.01 8.57 42.68
C SER A 15 5.16 9.83 42.77
N VAL A 16 5.48 10.84 41.96
CA VAL A 16 4.58 11.97 41.71
C VAL A 16 3.51 11.48 40.74
N THR A 17 2.33 11.15 41.25
CA THR A 17 1.16 10.87 40.42
C THR A 17 0.53 12.20 40.00
N SER A 18 0.90 12.71 38.83
CA SER A 18 0.12 13.77 38.18
C SER A 18 -1.23 13.19 37.76
N GLN A 19 -2.29 13.54 38.49
CA GLN A 19 -3.66 13.26 38.07
C GLN A 19 -4.00 14.21 36.91
N ALA A 20 -3.88 13.72 35.67
CA ALA A 20 -4.46 14.39 34.52
C ALA A 20 -5.98 14.19 34.54
N VAL A 21 -6.72 15.24 34.88
CA VAL A 21 -8.18 15.24 34.78
C VAL A 21 -8.55 15.35 33.30
N ALA A 22 -8.93 14.24 32.67
CA ALA A 22 -9.49 14.25 31.33
C ALA A 22 -10.90 14.85 31.38
N ILE A 23 -11.03 16.09 30.88
CA ILE A 23 -12.32 16.75 30.66
C ILE A 23 -13.04 15.96 29.56
N ASN A 24 -14.01 15.15 29.97
CA ASN A 24 -14.85 14.38 29.07
C ASN A 24 -15.87 15.33 28.43
N LYS A 25 -15.50 16.00 27.32
CA LYS A 25 -16.46 16.68 26.46
C LYS A 25 -17.16 15.61 25.61
N PRO A 26 -18.49 15.42 25.72
CA PRO A 26 -19.21 14.66 24.72
C PRO A 26 -19.24 15.52 23.46
N HIS A 27 -18.29 15.29 22.55
CA HIS A 27 -18.39 15.84 21.21
C HIS A 27 -19.45 15.02 20.50
N ASN A 28 -20.67 15.57 20.41
CA ASN A 28 -21.74 15.10 19.55
C ASN A 28 -21.27 15.16 18.09
N ASN A 29 -20.44 14.21 17.70
CA ASN A 29 -20.25 13.83 16.31
C ASN A 29 -21.38 12.88 15.99
N ALA A 30 -22.55 13.44 15.69
CA ALA A 30 -23.46 12.76 14.79
C ALA A 30 -22.66 12.51 13.51
N ILE A 31 -22.08 11.31 13.41
CA ILE A 31 -21.46 10.81 12.20
C ILE A 31 -22.62 10.70 11.24
N LEU A 32 -22.81 11.75 10.45
CA LEU A 32 -23.64 11.73 9.27
C LEU A 32 -23.01 10.63 8.40
N LYS A 33 -23.53 9.40 8.50
CA LYS A 33 -23.30 8.33 7.53
C LYS A 33 -23.95 8.79 6.23
N SER A 34 -23.32 9.75 5.59
CA SER A 34 -23.49 9.95 4.16
C SER A 34 -22.87 8.71 3.54
N GLU A 35 -23.71 7.74 3.23
CA GLU A 35 -23.37 6.67 2.30
C GLU A 35 -23.16 7.30 0.92
N GLN A 36 -22.09 8.08 0.78
CA GLN A 36 -21.52 8.35 -0.51
C GLN A 36 -21.12 6.99 -1.05
N LYS A 37 -21.89 6.49 -2.00
CA LYS A 37 -21.52 5.34 -2.83
C LYS A 37 -20.24 5.74 -3.56
N ILE A 38 -19.08 5.59 -2.91
CA ILE A 38 -17.77 5.89 -3.48
C ILE A 38 -17.61 4.92 -4.66
N ILE A 39 -17.87 5.40 -5.86
CA ILE A 39 -17.64 4.62 -7.07
C ILE A 39 -16.14 4.48 -7.20
N LYS A 40 -15.61 3.33 -6.79
CA LYS A 40 -14.20 3.00 -6.97
C LYS A 40 -13.94 2.89 -8.48
N ILE A 41 -13.24 3.87 -9.06
CA ILE A 41 -12.96 3.92 -10.51
C ILE A 41 -11.72 3.07 -10.84
N HIS A 42 -10.79 2.93 -9.90
CA HIS A 42 -9.54 2.22 -10.09
C HIS A 42 -9.42 1.02 -9.17
N ASN A 43 -8.77 -0.03 -9.64
CA ASN A 43 -8.37 -1.17 -8.83
C ASN A 43 -6.88 -1.46 -9.01
N ALA A 44 -6.31 -2.19 -8.06
CA ALA A 44 -4.90 -2.55 -8.06
C ALA A 44 -4.75 -4.07 -7.96
N ILE A 45 -3.84 -4.63 -8.74
CA ILE A 45 -3.52 -6.06 -8.71
C ILE A 45 -2.03 -6.22 -8.51
N ARG A 46 -1.68 -7.01 -7.50
CA ARG A 46 -0.32 -7.46 -7.29
C ARG A 46 -0.12 -8.73 -8.11
N SER A 47 0.80 -8.68 -9.06
CA SER A 47 1.23 -9.85 -9.80
C SER A 47 2.57 -10.32 -9.25
N ALA A 48 2.65 -11.59 -8.85
CA ALA A 48 3.91 -12.24 -8.52
C ALA A 48 4.86 -12.32 -9.73
N SER A 49 4.30 -12.34 -10.94
CA SER A 49 5.05 -12.41 -12.18
C SER A 49 4.32 -11.63 -13.26
N LEU A 50 4.81 -10.42 -13.57
CA LEU A 50 4.23 -9.56 -14.60
C LEU A 50 4.30 -10.27 -15.96
N ARG A 51 3.14 -10.50 -16.59
CA ARG A 51 3.04 -10.99 -17.97
C ARG A 51 2.54 -9.87 -18.86
N ILE A 52 3.48 -9.15 -19.46
CA ILE A 52 3.18 -8.00 -20.31
C ILE A 52 3.56 -8.31 -21.77
N GLN A 53 2.63 -8.01 -22.67
CA GLN A 53 2.90 -7.93 -24.09
C GLN A 53 2.77 -6.47 -24.51
N LEU A 54 3.80 -5.93 -25.15
CA LEU A 54 3.87 -4.53 -25.57
C LEU A 54 4.42 -4.47 -26.99
N GLY A 55 3.64 -3.86 -27.89
CA GLY A 55 4.05 -3.55 -29.25
C GLY A 55 4.93 -2.30 -29.32
N ASP A 56 5.47 -2.02 -30.51
CA ASP A 56 6.38 -0.89 -30.71
C ASP A 56 5.70 0.47 -30.56
N ASN A 57 4.39 0.52 -30.77
CA ASN A 57 3.53 1.69 -30.54
C ASN A 57 3.14 1.88 -29.06
N LEU A 58 3.70 1.09 -28.13
CA LEU A 58 3.38 1.09 -26.69
C LEU A 58 1.94 0.67 -26.35
N TYR A 59 1.19 0.13 -27.31
CA TYR A 59 -0.06 -0.56 -27.03
C TYR A 59 0.22 -2.02 -26.69
N GLY A 60 -0.61 -2.58 -25.82
CA GLY A 60 -0.38 -3.94 -25.35
C GLY A 60 -1.39 -4.39 -24.32
N PHE A 61 -1.02 -5.43 -23.59
CA PHE A 61 -1.85 -5.94 -22.50
C PHE A 61 -1.01 -6.61 -21.41
N ILE A 62 -1.59 -6.67 -20.22
CA ILE A 62 -1.09 -7.40 -19.07
C ILE A 62 -2.09 -8.50 -18.74
N GLU A 63 -1.59 -9.72 -18.65
CA GLU A 63 -2.36 -10.85 -18.12
C GLU A 63 -2.07 -10.99 -16.63
N SER A 64 -3.12 -10.99 -15.82
CA SER A 64 -2.99 -11.15 -14.38
C SER A 64 -4.09 -12.03 -13.81
N LYS A 65 -3.82 -12.65 -12.65
CA LYS A 65 -4.78 -13.42 -11.87
C LYS A 65 -4.81 -12.87 -10.46
N ASN A 66 -6.01 -12.68 -9.91
CA ASN A 66 -6.16 -12.21 -8.52
C ASN A 66 -6.06 -13.33 -7.49
N CYS A 67 -6.14 -14.59 -7.92
CA CYS A 67 -5.97 -15.77 -7.09
C CYS A 67 -5.53 -16.97 -7.94
N SER A 68 -5.00 -18.03 -7.32
CA SER A 68 -4.43 -19.20 -8.03
C SER A 68 -5.43 -19.86 -9.00
N PHE A 69 -6.71 -19.90 -8.60
CA PHE A 69 -7.80 -20.51 -9.37
C PHE A 69 -8.69 -19.49 -10.09
N CYS A 70 -8.36 -18.20 -9.99
CA CYS A 70 -9.14 -17.15 -10.63
C CYS A 70 -8.93 -17.16 -12.14
N LYS A 71 -9.96 -16.76 -12.87
CA LYS A 71 -9.85 -16.46 -14.30
C LYS A 71 -8.77 -15.40 -14.51
N THR A 72 -7.93 -15.62 -15.51
CA THR A 72 -6.98 -14.60 -15.97
C THR A 72 -7.77 -13.41 -16.49
N ILE A 73 -7.46 -12.23 -15.99
CA ILE A 73 -7.95 -10.98 -16.55
C ILE A 73 -6.89 -10.38 -17.48
N LYS A 74 -7.37 -9.77 -18.56
CA LYS A 74 -6.54 -9.09 -19.55
C LYS A 74 -6.79 -7.60 -19.44
N ILE A 75 -5.75 -6.85 -19.13
CA ILE A 75 -5.82 -5.41 -18.86
C ILE A 75 -5.03 -4.68 -19.95
N THR A 76 -5.60 -3.66 -20.57
CA THR A 76 -5.03 -2.99 -21.73
C THR A 76 -3.97 -1.97 -21.34
N VAL A 77 -2.80 -2.05 -21.96
CA VAL A 77 -1.73 -1.05 -21.83
C VAL A 77 -1.82 -0.08 -23.01
N THR A 78 -1.64 1.20 -22.72
CA THR A 78 -1.67 2.28 -23.72
C THR A 78 -0.41 3.15 -23.58
N PRO A 79 -0.08 3.99 -24.57
CA PRO A 79 1.02 4.94 -24.45
C PRO A 79 0.92 5.88 -23.23
N ASN A 80 -0.30 6.11 -22.73
CA ASN A 80 -0.56 6.95 -21.55
C ASN A 80 -0.30 6.23 -20.21
N THR A 81 -0.04 4.92 -20.24
CA THR A 81 0.24 4.14 -19.04
C THR A 81 1.57 4.59 -18.42
N LYS A 82 1.54 4.93 -17.13
CA LYS A 82 2.74 5.34 -16.39
C LYS A 82 3.47 4.13 -15.82
N ALA A 83 4.79 4.19 -15.79
CA ALA A 83 5.63 3.11 -15.29
C ALA A 83 6.60 3.67 -14.24
N TYR A 84 6.73 2.99 -13.11
CA TYR A 84 7.51 3.42 -11.96
C TYR A 84 8.37 2.30 -11.40
N ARG A 85 9.65 2.58 -11.12
CA ARG A 85 10.56 1.70 -10.40
C ARG A 85 11.00 2.39 -9.12
N ASN A 86 10.78 1.79 -7.96
CA ASN A 86 11.11 2.41 -6.67
C ASN A 86 10.55 3.85 -6.57
N ASN A 87 9.30 4.04 -7.01
CA ASN A 87 8.61 5.34 -7.12
C ASN A 87 9.20 6.35 -8.10
N ILE A 88 10.22 6.00 -8.88
CA ILE A 88 10.81 6.86 -9.92
C ILE A 88 10.16 6.52 -11.27
N SER A 89 9.70 7.54 -12.00
CA SER A 89 9.12 7.33 -13.33
C SER A 89 10.17 6.82 -14.32
N VAL A 90 9.81 5.77 -15.07
CA VAL A 90 10.66 5.16 -16.09
C VAL A 90 9.89 5.03 -17.41
N PRO A 91 10.58 4.98 -18.56
CA PRO A 91 9.93 4.77 -19.85
C PRO A 91 9.14 3.45 -19.89
N LEU A 92 7.90 3.48 -20.39
CA LEU A 92 7.03 2.31 -20.50
C LEU A 92 7.66 1.17 -21.33
N LYS A 93 8.49 1.50 -22.33
CA LYS A 93 9.24 0.50 -23.11
C LYS A 93 10.14 -0.40 -22.25
N GLN A 94 10.59 0.09 -21.08
CA GLN A 94 11.35 -0.73 -20.13
C GLN A 94 10.49 -1.77 -19.41
N ALA A 95 9.16 -1.63 -19.39
CA ALA A 95 8.26 -2.59 -18.74
C ALA A 95 8.37 -3.99 -19.34
N LYS A 96 8.56 -4.10 -20.67
CA LYS A 96 8.76 -5.39 -21.36
C LYS A 96 9.99 -6.13 -20.83
N LYS A 97 11.06 -5.41 -20.50
CA LYS A 97 12.30 -5.98 -19.93
C LYS A 97 12.12 -6.48 -18.48
N ARG A 98 11.02 -6.11 -17.82
CA ARG A 98 10.66 -6.52 -16.46
C ARG A 98 9.53 -7.55 -16.42
N SER A 99 9.17 -8.12 -17.56
CA SER A 99 8.30 -9.30 -17.59
C SER A 99 8.91 -10.39 -16.71
N GLY A 100 8.08 -11.06 -15.92
CA GLY A 100 8.50 -12.05 -14.94
C GLY A 100 8.68 -11.51 -13.51
N GLN A 101 8.85 -10.20 -13.32
CA GLN A 101 9.08 -9.59 -12.01
C GLN A 101 7.77 -9.30 -11.27
N PHE A 102 7.85 -9.21 -9.94
CA PHE A 102 6.73 -8.72 -9.12
C PHE A 102 6.38 -7.29 -9.54
N ALA A 103 5.08 -7.00 -9.68
CA ALA A 103 4.60 -5.67 -9.98
C ALA A 103 3.21 -5.43 -9.41
N THR A 104 2.91 -4.18 -9.07
CA THR A 104 1.55 -3.71 -8.80
C THR A 104 1.02 -2.96 -10.01
N ILE A 105 -0.12 -3.41 -10.53
CA ILE A 105 -0.78 -2.84 -11.71
C ILE A 105 -2.04 -2.12 -11.25
N ILE A 106 -2.12 -0.83 -11.55
CA ILE A 106 -3.28 0.02 -11.27
C ILE A 106 -4.02 0.24 -12.58
N TYR A 107 -5.32 -0.06 -12.61
CA TYR A 107 -6.14 0.03 -13.82
C TYR A 107 -7.53 0.57 -13.52
N ASN A 108 -8.15 1.13 -14.54
CA ASN A 108 -9.51 1.63 -14.49
C ASN A 108 -10.50 0.47 -14.65
N LEU A 109 -11.46 0.34 -13.73
CA LEU A 109 -12.44 -0.75 -13.71
C LEU A 109 -13.47 -0.67 -14.85
N LYS A 110 -13.74 0.52 -15.39
CA LYS A 110 -14.70 0.72 -16.49
C LYS A 110 -14.07 0.39 -17.84
N THR A 111 -12.84 0.85 -18.07
CA THR A 111 -12.18 0.71 -19.38
C THR A 111 -11.19 -0.44 -19.45
N ASN A 112 -10.81 -1.03 -18.32
CA ASN A 112 -9.69 -1.96 -18.19
C ASN A 112 -8.37 -1.41 -18.74
N ASN A 113 -8.19 -0.09 -18.78
CA ASN A 113 -6.93 0.53 -19.16
C ASN A 113 -6.01 0.65 -17.93
N VAL A 114 -4.75 0.27 -18.10
CA VAL A 114 -3.72 0.44 -17.08
C VAL A 114 -3.37 1.92 -16.94
N SER A 115 -3.55 2.44 -15.73
CA SER A 115 -3.15 3.80 -15.37
C SER A 115 -1.67 3.84 -14.96
N ALA A 116 -1.23 2.87 -14.16
CA ALA A 116 0.16 2.81 -13.68
C ALA A 116 0.65 1.38 -13.43
N ILE A 117 1.95 1.17 -13.60
CA ILE A 117 2.68 -0.06 -13.25
C ILE A 117 3.79 0.32 -12.28
N HIS A 118 3.85 -0.35 -11.13
CA HIS A 118 4.87 -0.14 -10.11
C HIS A 118 5.68 -1.42 -9.90
N TRP A 119 6.99 -1.29 -9.98
CA TRP A 119 7.96 -2.26 -9.47
C TRP A 119 8.59 -1.73 -8.19
#